data_AF-A0A9E4MAY4-F1
#
_entry.id   AF-A0A9E4MAY4-F1
#
_cell.length_a   1.000
_cell.length_b   1.000
_cell.length_c   1.000
_cell.angle_alpha   90.00
_cell.angle_beta   90.00
_cell.angle_gamma   90.00
#
_symmetry.space_group_name_H-M   'P 1'
#
loop_
_entity.id
_entity.type
_entity.pdbx_description
1 polymer ?
#
loop_
_entity_poly.entity_id
_entity_poly.type
_entity_poly.pdbx_seq_one_letter_code
_entity_poly.pdbx_strand_id
1 'polypeptide(L)'
;MPLRFNWRLRRTRAVKLGADHPHAVELLAFYGRVLELQELLYRRAAAASWTARAAAGGRAGLDLNQLAGREVERLFRRFARDLQPAANAVLAPIAGRLSAFRSPAGDLLRTFLGGGSLDGLAAELDCDPSPLEFFPQAFLQPLIEAAAEKRDALDADAAAGGDDDVQAVPAFPARCPHCRRPALVALLQDEPET
;
A
#
# COMPACT_ATOMS: atom_id res chain seq x y z
N MET A 1 22.07 1.25 -0.07
CA MET A 1 21.10 0.61 -0.99
C MET A 1 20.09 1.67 -1.42
N PRO A 2 19.95 2.00 -2.73
CA PRO A 2 18.87 2.86 -3.17
C PRO A 2 17.54 2.12 -2.93
N LEU A 3 16.60 2.77 -2.26
CA LEU A 3 15.26 2.21 -2.05
C LEU A 3 14.61 1.99 -3.42
N ARG A 4 14.19 0.75 -3.72
CA ARG A 4 13.45 0.40 -4.96
C ARG A 4 12.21 1.28 -5.13
N PHE A 5 11.64 1.75 -4.02
CA PHE A 5 10.52 2.67 -3.97
C PHE A 5 10.97 4.11 -3.69
N ASN A 6 11.03 4.92 -4.75
CA ASN A 6 11.47 6.31 -4.64
C ASN A 6 10.31 7.26 -4.27
N TRP A 7 10.03 7.36 -2.97
CA TRP A 7 9.01 8.27 -2.42
C TRP A 7 9.26 9.74 -2.77
N ARG A 8 10.53 10.15 -2.87
CA ARG A 8 10.91 11.51 -3.30
C ARG A 8 10.51 11.76 -4.75
N LEU A 9 10.72 10.80 -5.65
CA LEU A 9 10.31 10.89 -7.05
C LEU A 9 8.79 10.98 -7.19
N ARG A 10 8.03 10.15 -6.45
CA ARG A 10 6.55 10.21 -6.43
C ARG A 10 6.05 11.61 -6.04
N ARG A 11 6.59 12.19 -4.97
CA ARG A 11 6.23 13.55 -4.53
C ARG A 11 6.63 14.62 -5.53
N THR A 12 7.85 14.55 -6.06
CA THR A 12 8.33 15.50 -7.07
C THR A 12 7.45 15.47 -8.31
N ARG A 13 7.00 14.29 -8.73
CA ARG A 13 6.07 14.13 -9.84
C ARG A 13 4.69 14.73 -9.53
N ALA A 14 4.15 14.53 -8.34
CA ALA A 14 2.88 15.14 -7.92
C ALA A 14 2.96 16.69 -7.93
N VAL A 15 4.05 17.27 -7.42
CA VAL A 15 4.29 18.72 -7.47
C VAL A 15 4.37 19.22 -8.90
N LYS A 16 5.14 18.55 -9.76
CA LYS A 16 5.27 18.91 -11.17
C LYS A 16 3.91 18.88 -11.88
N LEU A 17 3.14 17.80 -11.69
CA LEU A 17 1.79 17.68 -12.26
C LEU A 17 0.86 18.80 -11.75
N GLY A 18 1.02 19.25 -10.51
CA GLY A 18 0.22 20.35 -9.96
C GLY A 18 0.53 21.69 -10.62
N ALA A 19 1.80 21.92 -10.96
CA ALA A 19 2.22 23.08 -11.73
C ALA A 19 1.74 23.02 -13.20
N ASP A 20 1.81 21.84 -13.81
CA ASP A 20 1.40 21.61 -15.20
C ASP A 20 -0.14 21.64 -15.38
N HIS A 21 -0.90 21.30 -14.32
CA HIS A 21 -2.36 21.18 -14.35
C HIS A 21 -3.04 21.91 -13.18
N PRO A 22 -3.21 23.24 -13.25
CA PRO A 22 -3.76 24.04 -12.15
C PRO A 22 -5.16 23.60 -11.67
N HIS A 23 -5.99 23.06 -12.56
CA HIS A 23 -7.33 22.56 -12.23
C HIS A 23 -7.31 21.30 -11.34
N ALA A 24 -6.18 20.59 -11.26
CA ALA A 24 -6.02 19.39 -10.44
C ALA A 24 -5.17 19.65 -9.17
N VAL A 25 -4.83 20.91 -8.88
CA VAL A 25 -3.86 21.25 -7.83
C VAL A 25 -4.30 20.78 -6.44
N GLU A 26 -5.58 20.90 -6.10
CA GLU A 26 -6.10 20.46 -4.80
C GLU A 26 -6.03 18.94 -4.64
N LEU A 27 -6.41 18.21 -5.69
CA LEU A 27 -6.30 16.75 -5.72
C LEU A 27 -4.84 16.29 -5.58
N LEU A 28 -3.92 16.94 -6.29
CA LEU A 28 -2.50 16.62 -6.26
C LEU A 28 -1.85 17.04 -4.94
N ALA A 29 -2.31 18.11 -4.29
CA ALA A 29 -1.91 18.49 -2.94
C ALA A 29 -2.37 17.44 -1.91
N PHE A 30 -3.62 16.98 -2.01
CA PHE A 30 -4.13 15.86 -1.20
C PHE A 30 -3.30 14.59 -1.42
N TYR A 31 -3.03 14.23 -2.67
CA TYR A 31 -2.18 13.08 -2.99
C TYR A 31 -0.74 13.25 -2.45
N GLY A 32 -0.18 14.46 -2.52
CA GLY A 32 1.09 14.80 -1.89
C GLY A 32 1.08 14.49 -0.39
N ARG A 33 -0.01 14.84 0.32
CA ARG A 33 -0.18 14.51 1.73
C ARG A 33 -0.24 13.00 1.99
N VAL A 34 -0.93 12.25 1.13
CA VAL A 34 -0.95 10.77 1.21
C VAL A 34 0.47 10.22 1.08
N LEU A 35 1.26 10.69 0.12
CA LEU A 35 2.63 10.24 -0.10
C LEU A 35 3.55 10.52 1.10
N GLU A 36 3.39 11.67 1.78
CA GLU A 36 4.14 11.96 3.01
C GLU A 36 3.85 10.94 4.11
N LEU A 37 2.57 10.64 4.34
CA LEU A 37 2.17 9.66 5.34
C LEU A 37 2.63 8.25 4.95
N GLN A 38 2.55 7.90 3.67
CA GLN A 38 3.02 6.61 3.16
C GLN A 38 4.53 6.45 3.31
N GLU A 39 5.34 7.48 3.09
CA GLU A 39 6.79 7.42 3.30
C GLU A 39 7.13 7.13 4.77
N LEU A 40 6.44 7.76 5.71
CA LEU A 40 6.60 7.50 7.14
C LEU A 40 6.21 6.06 7.50
N LEU A 41 5.09 5.57 6.95
CA LEU A 41 4.63 4.20 7.13
C LEU A 41 5.63 3.20 6.55
N TYR A 42 6.16 3.46 5.36
CA TYR A 42 7.14 2.60 4.71
C TYR A 42 8.41 2.47 5.55
N ARG A 43 8.98 3.59 6.05
CA ARG A 43 10.17 3.55 6.91
C ARG A 43 9.93 2.73 8.17
N ARG A 44 8.74 2.88 8.78
CA ARG A 44 8.35 2.08 9.95
C ARG A 44 8.19 0.60 9.59
N ALA A 45 7.55 0.30 8.47
CA ALA A 45 7.33 -1.07 7.98
C ALA A 45 8.67 -1.75 7.64
N ALA A 46 9.61 -1.04 7.02
CA ALA A 46 10.93 -1.56 6.68
C ALA A 46 11.71 -2.03 7.93
N ALA A 47 11.51 -1.39 9.08
CA ALA A 47 12.13 -1.77 10.34
C ALA A 47 11.34 -2.81 11.17
N ALA A 48 10.08 -3.08 10.81
CA ALA A 48 9.20 -3.88 11.65
C ALA A 48 9.31 -5.40 11.41
N SER A 49 9.10 -6.17 12.48
CA SER A 49 9.17 -7.64 12.46
C SER A 49 7.94 -8.30 11.82
N TRP A 50 6.75 -7.68 11.90
CA TRP A 50 5.54 -8.18 11.24
C TRP A 50 5.65 -8.14 9.71
N THR A 51 6.42 -7.21 9.17
CA THR A 51 6.75 -7.11 7.73
C THR A 51 7.71 -8.21 7.30
N ALA A 52 8.66 -8.59 8.16
CA ALA A 52 9.51 -9.75 7.91
C ALA A 52 8.70 -11.05 7.90
N ARG A 53 7.71 -11.20 8.80
CA ARG A 53 6.76 -12.34 8.77
C ARG A 53 5.92 -12.36 7.49
N ALA A 54 5.44 -11.20 7.04
CA ALA A 54 4.73 -11.09 5.77
C ALA A 54 5.61 -11.48 4.57
N ALA A 55 6.89 -11.08 4.59
CA ALA A 55 7.88 -11.41 3.56
C ALA A 55 8.26 -12.89 3.53
N ALA A 56 8.33 -13.53 4.71
CA ALA A 56 8.59 -14.96 4.86
C ALA A 56 7.41 -15.85 4.45
N GLY A 57 6.44 -15.32 3.69
CA GLY A 57 5.39 -16.12 3.06
C GLY A 57 5.97 -17.27 2.24
N GLY A 58 5.18 -18.33 2.04
CA GLY A 58 5.64 -19.50 1.28
C GLY A 58 5.83 -19.22 -0.21
N ARG A 59 5.87 -20.29 -1.02
CA ARG A 59 5.98 -20.22 -2.49
C ARG A 59 4.87 -19.37 -3.18
N ALA A 60 3.83 -18.98 -2.45
CA ALA A 60 2.69 -18.21 -2.97
C ALA A 60 2.89 -16.68 -3.03
N GLY A 61 3.99 -16.16 -2.47
CA GLY A 61 4.26 -14.72 -2.35
C GLY A 61 4.17 -14.23 -0.90
N LEU A 62 3.77 -12.98 -0.70
CA LEU A 62 3.64 -12.38 0.62
C LEU A 62 2.44 -12.97 1.40
N ASP A 63 2.62 -13.24 2.70
CA ASP A 63 1.50 -13.54 3.59
C ASP A 63 0.85 -12.25 4.11
N LEU A 64 -0.10 -11.73 3.34
CA LEU A 64 -0.77 -10.47 3.66
C LEU A 64 -1.61 -10.53 4.94
N ASN A 65 -1.98 -11.72 5.44
CA ASN A 65 -2.72 -11.85 6.69
C ASN A 65 -1.92 -11.35 7.90
N GLN A 66 -0.58 -11.37 7.80
CA GLN A 66 0.31 -10.79 8.82
C GLN A 66 0.13 -9.25 8.95
N LEU A 67 -0.46 -8.60 7.94
CA LEU A 67 -0.76 -7.17 7.93
C LEU A 67 -2.14 -6.81 8.54
N ALA A 68 -2.85 -7.78 9.14
CA ALA A 68 -4.12 -7.55 9.83
C ALA A 68 -4.02 -7.59 11.38
N GLY A 69 -2.81 -7.51 11.93
CA GLY A 69 -2.56 -7.57 13.37
C GLY A 69 -2.90 -6.28 14.12
N ARG A 70 -3.06 -6.38 15.46
CA ARG A 70 -3.41 -5.24 16.34
C ARG A 70 -2.47 -4.04 16.21
N GLU A 71 -1.18 -4.25 15.96
CA GLU A 71 -0.25 -3.13 15.76
C GLU A 71 -0.55 -2.38 14.47
N VAL A 72 -0.78 -3.10 13.37
CA VAL A 72 -1.08 -2.53 12.06
C VAL A 72 -2.42 -1.79 12.09
N GLU A 73 -3.42 -2.35 12.78
CA GLU A 73 -4.71 -1.69 13.02
C GLU A 73 -4.55 -0.34 13.75
N ARG A 74 -3.67 -0.26 14.77
CA ARG A 74 -3.37 1.03 15.44
C ARG A 74 -2.71 2.03 14.49
N LEU A 75 -1.82 1.56 13.62
CA LEU A 75 -1.19 2.41 12.61
C LEU A 75 -2.20 2.89 11.58
N PHE A 76 -3.16 2.05 11.20
CA PHE A 76 -4.21 2.41 10.26
C PHE A 76 -5.14 3.50 10.81
N ARG A 77 -5.57 3.37 12.07
CA ARG A 77 -6.35 4.42 12.74
C ARG A 77 -5.60 5.73 12.84
N ARG A 78 -4.30 5.66 13.15
CA ARG A 78 -3.42 6.84 13.18
C ARG A 78 -3.31 7.46 11.78
N PHE A 79 -3.13 6.65 10.74
CA PHE A 79 -3.07 7.12 9.36
C PHE A 79 -4.37 7.84 8.98
N ALA A 80 -5.54 7.26 9.26
CA ALA A 80 -6.84 7.91 9.01
C ALA A 80 -6.94 9.26 9.73
N ARG A 81 -6.58 9.32 11.01
CA ARG A 81 -6.56 10.56 11.80
C ARG A 81 -5.62 11.62 11.21
N ASP A 82 -4.40 11.22 10.86
CA ASP A 82 -3.35 12.13 10.40
C ASP A 82 -3.61 12.62 8.95
N LEU A 83 -4.45 11.90 8.19
CA LEU A 83 -4.94 12.27 6.86
C LEU A 83 -6.18 13.16 6.89
N GLN A 84 -7.04 13.01 7.91
CA GLN A 84 -8.33 13.72 8.03
C GLN A 84 -8.26 15.24 7.77
N PRO A 85 -7.26 16.00 8.27
CA PRO A 85 -7.21 17.46 8.07
C PRO A 85 -6.99 17.90 6.61
N ALA A 86 -6.44 17.01 5.77
CA ALA A 86 -6.21 17.28 4.36
C ALA A 86 -7.27 16.66 3.44
N ALA A 87 -8.16 15.84 4.01
CA ALA A 87 -9.19 15.13 3.26
C ALA A 87 -10.32 16.07 2.83
N ASN A 88 -10.95 15.76 1.69
CA ASN A 88 -12.12 16.49 1.21
C ASN A 88 -13.38 16.15 2.03
N ALA A 89 -14.51 16.79 1.70
CA ALA A 89 -15.78 16.61 2.40
C ALA A 89 -16.32 15.17 2.41
N VAL A 90 -15.89 14.32 1.47
CA VAL A 90 -16.28 12.90 1.38
C VAL A 90 -15.40 12.04 2.29
N LEU A 91 -14.09 12.23 2.24
CA LEU A 91 -13.13 11.38 2.95
C LEU A 91 -12.95 11.80 4.42
N ALA A 92 -13.09 13.08 4.76
CA ALA A 92 -12.87 13.56 6.13
C ALA A 92 -13.82 12.93 7.17
N PRO A 93 -15.14 12.76 6.91
CA PRO A 93 -16.03 12.05 7.83
C PRO A 93 -15.65 10.59 8.01
N ILE A 94 -15.30 9.89 6.92
CA ILE A 94 -14.90 8.47 6.96
C ILE A 94 -13.60 8.32 7.77
N ALA A 95 -12.61 9.18 7.51
CA ALA A 95 -11.36 9.23 8.26
C ALA A 95 -11.61 9.45 9.76
N GLY A 96 -12.55 10.33 10.10
CA GLY A 96 -13.00 10.57 11.47
C GLY A 96 -13.54 9.29 12.13
N ARG A 97 -14.50 8.61 11.48
CA ARG A 97 -15.09 7.36 11.99
C ARG A 97 -14.04 6.25 12.15
N LEU A 98 -13.19 6.05 11.14
CA LEU A 98 -12.12 5.04 11.17
C LEU A 98 -11.08 5.34 12.27
N SER A 99 -10.76 6.61 12.52
CA SER A 99 -9.82 6.97 13.57
C SER A 99 -10.40 6.76 14.98
N ALA A 100 -11.70 7.01 15.16
CA ALA A 100 -12.39 6.91 16.43
C ALA A 100 -12.66 5.46 16.85
N PHE A 101 -13.16 4.63 15.93
CA PHE A 101 -13.64 3.30 16.24
C PHE A 101 -12.65 2.20 15.88
N ARG A 102 -12.43 1.29 16.84
CA ARG A 102 -11.47 0.19 16.67
C ARG A 102 -11.99 -0.92 15.76
N SER A 103 -13.24 -1.37 15.96
CA SER A 103 -13.81 -2.48 15.18
C SER A 103 -13.83 -2.19 13.68
N PRO A 104 -14.43 -1.07 13.23
CA PRO A 104 -14.55 -0.80 11.80
C PRO A 104 -13.20 -0.69 11.09
N ALA A 105 -12.18 -0.14 11.76
CA ALA A 105 -10.83 -0.07 11.20
C ALA A 105 -10.17 -1.45 11.04
N GLY A 106 -10.32 -2.34 12.02
CA GLY A 106 -9.77 -3.69 11.95
C GLY A 106 -10.53 -4.58 10.98
N ASP A 107 -11.86 -4.46 10.95
CA ASP A 107 -12.74 -5.20 10.05
C ASP A 107 -12.49 -4.78 8.60
N LEU A 108 -12.34 -3.48 8.33
CA LEU A 108 -11.97 -2.96 7.01
C LEU A 108 -10.66 -3.54 6.48
N LEU A 109 -9.60 -3.57 7.30
CA LEU A 109 -8.32 -4.16 6.88
C LEU A 109 -8.46 -5.66 6.58
N ARG A 110 -9.14 -6.42 7.45
CA ARG A 110 -9.32 -7.87 7.27
C ARG A 110 -10.12 -8.17 6.01
N THR A 111 -11.25 -7.49 5.82
CA THR A 111 -12.12 -7.69 4.65
C THR A 111 -11.39 -7.31 3.36
N PHE A 112 -10.69 -6.17 3.35
CA PHE A 112 -9.94 -5.71 2.17
C PHE A 112 -8.74 -6.60 1.82
N LEU A 113 -8.05 -7.15 2.81
CA LEU A 113 -6.96 -8.11 2.60
C LEU A 113 -7.48 -9.48 2.14
N GLY A 114 -8.64 -9.91 2.63
CA GLY A 114 -9.32 -11.13 2.21
C GLY A 114 -10.04 -11.04 0.85
N GLY A 115 -10.13 -9.84 0.26
CA GLY A 115 -10.85 -9.63 -1.00
C GLY A 115 -12.37 -9.70 -0.87
N GLY A 116 -12.90 -9.50 0.33
CA GLY A 116 -14.34 -9.47 0.59
C GLY A 116 -14.99 -8.14 0.17
N SER A 117 -16.32 -8.15 0.00
CA SER A 117 -17.09 -6.93 -0.24
C SER A 117 -17.07 -6.01 0.99
N LEU A 118 -16.96 -4.69 0.74
CA LEU A 118 -17.03 -3.66 1.78
C LEU A 118 -18.44 -3.13 2.02
N ASP A 119 -19.48 -3.61 1.31
CA ASP A 119 -20.84 -3.04 1.36
C ASP A 119 -21.41 -2.99 2.78
N GLY A 120 -21.22 -4.05 3.56
CA GLY A 120 -21.68 -4.09 4.95
C GLY A 120 -21.00 -3.06 5.86
N LEU A 121 -19.69 -2.87 5.69
CA LEU A 121 -18.92 -1.87 6.43
C LEU A 121 -19.24 -0.45 5.97
N ALA A 122 -19.49 -0.26 4.67
CA ALA A 122 -19.91 1.00 4.09
C ALA A 122 -21.29 1.42 4.63
N ALA A 123 -22.23 0.46 4.75
CA ALA A 123 -23.53 0.69 5.39
C ALA A 123 -23.39 1.02 6.89
N GLU A 124 -22.56 0.29 7.65
CA GLU A 124 -22.30 0.59 9.07
C GLU A 124 -21.68 1.98 9.25
N LEU A 125 -20.77 2.35 8.35
CA LEU A 125 -20.10 3.65 8.33
C LEU A 125 -20.88 4.71 7.57
N ASP A 126 -22.10 4.43 7.13
CA ASP A 126 -23.00 5.34 6.39
C ASP A 126 -22.22 6.18 5.35
N CYS A 127 -21.55 5.45 4.46
CA CYS A 127 -20.76 6.00 3.35
C CYS A 127 -20.82 5.08 2.12
N ASP A 128 -20.37 5.59 0.97
CA ASP A 128 -20.21 4.75 -0.22
C ASP A 128 -19.01 3.79 -0.09
N PRO A 129 -19.07 2.58 -0.67
CA PRO A 129 -17.95 1.63 -0.65
C PRO A 129 -16.68 2.16 -1.34
N SER A 130 -16.83 2.90 -2.45
CA SER A 130 -15.67 3.34 -3.24
C SER A 130 -14.73 4.31 -2.49
N PRO A 131 -15.22 5.37 -1.81
CA PRO A 131 -14.39 6.18 -0.92
C PRO A 131 -13.82 5.40 0.28
N LEU A 132 -14.51 4.32 0.73
CA LEU A 132 -14.04 3.49 1.83
C LEU A 132 -12.81 2.66 1.43
N GLU A 133 -12.77 2.12 0.21
CA GLU A 133 -11.64 1.34 -0.33
C GLU A 133 -10.32 2.13 -0.40
N PHE A 134 -10.42 3.44 -0.58
CA PHE A 134 -9.25 4.32 -0.64
C PHE A 134 -8.36 4.19 0.60
N PHE A 135 -8.95 4.10 1.80
CA PHE A 135 -8.19 4.07 3.06
C PHE A 135 -7.28 2.85 3.20
N PRO A 136 -7.78 1.60 3.14
CA PRO A 136 -6.93 0.43 3.24
C PRO A 136 -5.98 0.34 2.04
N GLN A 137 -6.37 0.81 0.84
CA GLN A 137 -5.48 0.84 -0.32
C GLN A 137 -4.27 1.76 -0.07
N ALA A 138 -4.53 3.01 0.30
CA ALA A 138 -3.48 4.00 0.57
C ALA A 138 -2.60 3.57 1.76
N PHE A 139 -3.19 2.99 2.80
CA PHE A 139 -2.47 2.54 3.97
C PHE A 139 -1.60 1.30 3.73
N LEU A 140 -2.11 0.28 3.02
CA LEU A 140 -1.41 -0.99 2.85
C LEU A 140 -0.31 -0.93 1.79
N GLN A 141 -0.41 -0.02 0.82
CA GLN A 141 0.60 0.12 -0.23
C GLN A 141 2.05 0.21 0.32
N PRO A 142 2.41 1.15 1.22
CA PRO A 142 3.77 1.22 1.76
C PRO A 142 4.19 -0.01 2.57
N LEU A 143 3.24 -0.71 3.20
CA LEU A 143 3.50 -1.91 3.98
C LEU A 143 3.84 -3.10 3.07
N ILE A 144 3.08 -3.26 2.00
CA ILE A 144 3.30 -4.29 0.98
C ILE A 144 4.61 -4.03 0.23
N GLU A 145 4.90 -2.77 -0.12
CA GLU A 145 6.18 -2.39 -0.75
C GLU A 145 7.37 -2.74 0.15
N ALA A 146 7.30 -2.45 1.46
CA ALA A 146 8.36 -2.84 2.40
C ALA A 146 8.49 -4.37 2.59
N ALA A 147 7.39 -5.10 2.56
CA ALA A 147 7.41 -6.57 2.62
C ALA A 147 8.00 -7.18 1.34
N ALA A 148 7.67 -6.62 0.17
CA ALA A 148 8.22 -7.05 -1.11
C ALA A 148 9.74 -6.85 -1.18
N GLU A 149 10.25 -5.69 -0.73
CA GLU A 149 11.71 -5.45 -0.68
C GLU A 149 12.44 -6.45 0.22
N LYS A 150 11.86 -6.80 1.37
CA LYS A 150 12.41 -7.86 2.25
C LYS A 150 12.37 -9.23 1.58
N ARG A 151 11.31 -9.52 0.82
CA ARG A 151 11.18 -10.77 0.09
C ARG A 151 12.25 -10.89 -1.00
N ASP A 152 12.44 -9.84 -1.78
CA ASP A 152 13.47 -9.80 -2.82
C ASP A 152 14.87 -10.06 -2.23
N ALA A 153 15.16 -9.49 -1.04
CA ALA A 153 16.42 -9.75 -0.34
C ALA A 153 16.57 -11.23 0.08
N LEU A 154 15.49 -11.83 0.61
CA LEU A 154 15.48 -13.26 0.97
C LEU A 154 15.68 -14.17 -0.24
N ASP A 155 15.02 -13.85 -1.36
CA ASP A 155 15.14 -14.63 -2.60
C ASP A 155 16.55 -14.50 -3.21
N ALA A 156 17.17 -13.31 -3.13
CA ALA A 156 18.56 -13.08 -3.56
C ALA A 156 19.58 -13.86 -2.70
N ASP A 157 19.38 -13.88 -1.37
CA ASP A 157 20.22 -14.65 -0.46
C ASP A 157 20.11 -16.16 -0.71
N ALA A 158 18.90 -16.65 -1.02
CA ALA A 158 18.66 -18.06 -1.37
C ALA A 158 19.30 -18.46 -2.70
N ALA A 159 19.21 -17.59 -3.73
CA ALA A 159 19.83 -17.83 -5.03
C ALA A 159 21.36 -17.87 -4.95
N ALA A 160 21.98 -17.08 -4.07
CA ALA A 160 23.41 -17.16 -3.78
C ALA A 160 23.82 -18.47 -3.07
N GLY A 161 22.87 -19.18 -2.45
CA GLY A 161 23.06 -20.45 -1.75
C GLY A 161 23.03 -21.70 -2.63
N GLY A 162 22.74 -21.58 -3.93
CA GLY A 162 22.88 -22.68 -4.91
C GLY A 162 21.71 -23.66 -5.02
N ASP A 163 20.53 -23.34 -4.49
CA ASP A 163 19.32 -24.17 -4.73
C ASP A 163 18.66 -23.79 -6.06
N ASP A 164 18.86 -24.65 -7.06
CA ASP A 164 18.59 -24.45 -8.49
C ASP A 164 17.12 -24.69 -8.89
N ASP A 165 16.17 -24.47 -7.98
CA ASP A 165 14.72 -24.65 -8.23
C ASP A 165 14.03 -23.28 -8.43
N VAL A 166 14.60 -22.43 -9.31
CA VAL A 166 14.01 -21.14 -9.67
C VAL A 166 12.89 -21.38 -10.69
N GLN A 167 11.68 -21.55 -10.19
CA GLN A 167 10.49 -21.60 -11.05
C GLN A 167 10.33 -20.26 -11.77
N ALA A 168 10.40 -20.29 -13.11
CA ALA A 168 10.29 -19.11 -13.95
C ALA A 168 8.98 -18.35 -13.67
N VAL A 169 9.09 -17.13 -13.12
CA VAL A 169 7.96 -16.21 -13.05
C VAL A 169 7.56 -15.91 -14.50
N PRO A 170 6.30 -16.12 -14.91
CA PRO A 170 5.87 -15.81 -16.26
C PRO A 170 6.20 -14.35 -16.58
N ALA A 171 6.75 -14.09 -17.77
CA ALA A 171 7.27 -12.78 -18.18
C ALA A 171 6.24 -11.63 -18.08
N PHE A 172 4.94 -11.97 -18.11
CA PHE A 172 3.84 -11.00 -18.01
C PHE A 172 2.74 -11.53 -17.06
N PRO A 173 2.92 -11.43 -15.74
CA PRO A 173 1.90 -11.89 -14.83
C PRO A 173 0.75 -10.86 -14.82
N ALA A 174 -0.49 -11.30 -15.08
CA ALA A 174 -1.69 -10.44 -15.01
C ALA A 174 -1.97 -9.88 -13.59
N ARG A 175 -1.23 -10.38 -12.59
CA ARG A 175 -1.32 -10.01 -11.18
C ARG A 175 0.10 -9.86 -10.62
N CYS A 176 0.27 -8.97 -9.65
CA CYS A 176 1.54 -8.81 -8.96
C CYS A 176 2.05 -10.15 -8.38
N PRO A 177 3.31 -10.55 -8.62
CA PRO A 177 3.84 -11.81 -8.10
C PRO A 177 3.93 -11.84 -6.57
N HIS A 178 4.02 -10.67 -5.91
CA HIS A 178 4.11 -10.57 -4.45
C HIS A 178 2.75 -10.57 -3.76
N CYS A 179 1.80 -9.75 -4.23
CA CYS A 179 0.53 -9.51 -3.52
C CYS A 179 -0.71 -9.96 -4.29
N ARG A 180 -0.54 -10.55 -5.49
CA ARG A 180 -1.61 -11.08 -6.36
C ARG A 180 -2.70 -10.08 -6.78
N ARG A 181 -2.49 -8.79 -6.53
CA ARG A 181 -3.39 -7.72 -6.98
C ARG A 181 -3.19 -7.41 -8.47
N PRO A 182 -4.26 -7.03 -9.20
CA PRO A 182 -4.12 -6.58 -10.57
C PRO A 182 -3.27 -5.31 -10.64
N ALA A 183 -2.59 -5.11 -11.78
CA ALA A 183 -1.89 -3.85 -12.03
C ALA A 183 -2.87 -2.69 -12.16
N LEU A 184 -2.56 -1.56 -11.53
CA LEU A 184 -3.32 -0.31 -11.71
C LEU A 184 -2.93 0.40 -13.01
N VAL A 185 -1.65 0.34 -13.37
CA VAL A 185 -1.07 0.93 -14.57
C VAL A 185 0.06 0.06 -15.09
N ALA A 186 0.30 0.07 -16.40
CA ALA A 186 1.48 -0.52 -17.02
C ALA A 186 2.50 0.58 -17.35
N LEU A 187 3.78 0.28 -17.17
CA LEU A 187 4.88 1.15 -17.58
C LEU A 187 5.58 0.53 -18.78
N LEU A 188 5.61 1.26 -19.89
CA LEU A 188 6.48 0.94 -21.02
C LEU A 188 7.83 1.59 -20.76
N GLN A 189 8.89 0.81 -20.83
CA GLN A 189 10.26 1.29 -20.74
C GLN A 189 10.89 1.13 -22.11
N ASP A 190 11.53 2.21 -22.60
CA ASP A 190 12.31 2.14 -23.83
C ASP A 190 13.51 1.21 -23.61
N GLU A 191 13.94 0.51 -24.67
CA GLU A 191 15.16 -0.28 -24.61
C GLU A 191 16.34 0.64 -24.30
N PRO A 192 17.26 0.25 -23.38
CA PRO A 192 18.43 1.05 -23.11
C PRO A 192 19.27 1.15 -24.39
N GLU A 193 19.58 2.39 -24.82
CA GLU A 193 20.50 2.64 -25.93
C GLU A 193 21.82 1.93 -25.63
N THR A 194 22.20 1.00 -26.52
CA THR A 194 23.38 0.13 -26.38
C THR A 194 24.65 0.81 -26.84
#